data_AF-A0A840Q6M0-F1
#
_entry.id   AF-A0A840Q6M0-F1
#
_cell.length_a   1.000
_cell.length_b   1.000
_cell.length_c   1.000
_cell.angle_alpha   90.00
_cell.angle_beta   90.00
_cell.angle_gamma   90.00
#
_symmetry.space_group_name_H-M   'P 1'
#
loop_
_entity.id
_entity.type
_entity.pdbx_description
1 polymer ?
#
loop_
_entity_poly.entity_id
_entity_poly.type
_entity_poly.pdbx_seq_one_letter_code
_entity_poly.pdbx_strand_id
1 'polypeptide(L)'
;MQDAYGLNAEQMTKIIRATEDALGKMRQLNNNVTTQGAALASANQSDSGRIFQDKFNIWAQDFSQISGNLQNLNEKAKALLNIQLASTGDAMGIASKVD
;
A
#
# COMPACT_ATOMS: atom_id res chain seq x y z
N MET A 1 -30.42 -10.49 14.93
CA MET A 1 -28.95 -10.36 14.82
C MET A 1 -28.68 -10.05 13.37
N GLN A 2 -28.37 -8.80 13.06
CA GLN A 2 -28.02 -8.42 11.68
C GLN A 2 -26.51 -8.60 11.60
N ASP A 3 -26.08 -9.65 10.93
CA ASP A 3 -24.67 -9.88 10.62
C ASP A 3 -24.16 -8.64 9.91
N ALA A 4 -23.28 -7.89 10.58
CA ALA A 4 -22.60 -6.75 10.00
C ALA A 4 -21.67 -7.28 8.89
N TYR A 5 -22.22 -7.49 7.71
CA TYR A 5 -21.46 -7.76 6.49
C TYR A 5 -20.61 -6.52 6.20
N GLY A 6 -19.34 -6.56 6.60
CA GLY A 6 -18.36 -5.52 6.32
C GLY A 6 -17.46 -5.21 7.51
N LEU A 7 -16.19 -4.91 7.22
CA LEU A 7 -15.29 -4.27 8.20
C LEU A 7 -15.96 -2.97 8.69
N ASN A 8 -15.98 -2.72 9.99
CA ASN A 8 -16.47 -1.44 10.51
C ASN A 8 -15.47 -0.31 10.18
N ALA A 9 -15.90 0.96 10.23
CA ALA A 9 -15.09 2.11 9.83
C ALA A 9 -13.75 2.20 10.59
N GLU A 10 -13.73 1.78 11.86
CA GLU A 10 -12.51 1.73 12.67
C GLU A 10 -11.52 0.68 12.16
N GLN A 11 -12.00 -0.52 11.83
CA GLN A 11 -11.18 -1.58 11.25
C GLN A 11 -10.61 -1.18 9.88
N MET A 12 -11.41 -0.53 9.02
CA MET A 12 -10.92 -0.01 7.75
C MET A 12 -9.85 1.07 7.95
N THR A 13 -10.04 1.97 8.89
CA THR A 13 -9.04 3.00 9.24
C THR A 13 -7.72 2.36 9.70
N LYS A 14 -7.78 1.30 10.52
CA LYS A 14 -6.58 0.56 10.95
C LYS A 14 -5.85 -0.09 9.78
N ILE A 15 -6.58 -0.73 8.87
CA ILE A 15 -6.02 -1.35 7.66
C ILE A 15 -5.35 -0.30 6.76
N ILE A 16 -6.00 0.84 6.54
CA ILE A 16 -5.46 1.94 5.74
C ILE A 16 -4.13 2.42 6.30
N ARG A 17 -4.09 2.72 7.62
CA ARG A 17 -2.87 3.18 8.29
C ARG A 17 -1.74 2.14 8.22
N ALA A 18 -2.05 0.88 8.53
CA ALA A 18 -1.06 -0.20 8.44
C ALA A 18 -0.48 -0.34 7.02
N THR A 19 -1.32 -0.12 6.00
CA THR A 19 -0.89 -0.16 4.60
C THR A 19 0.00 1.03 4.24
N GLU A 20 -0.30 2.23 4.73
CA GLU A 20 0.54 3.43 4.55
C GLU A 20 1.91 3.26 5.21
N ASP A 21 1.94 2.71 6.43
CA ASP A 21 3.19 2.42 7.15
C ASP A 21 4.03 1.38 6.40
N ALA A 22 3.40 0.32 5.88
CA ALA A 22 4.07 -0.70 5.08
C ALA A 22 4.67 -0.12 3.80
N LEU A 23 3.91 0.73 3.07
CA LEU A 23 4.41 1.43 1.88
C LEU A 23 5.59 2.36 2.21
N GLY A 24 5.58 3.00 3.39
CA GLY A 24 6.73 3.77 3.90
C GLY A 24 7.97 2.90 4.08
N LYS A 25 7.84 1.79 4.80
CA LYS A 25 8.95 0.83 5.05
C LYS A 25 9.46 0.20 3.76
N MET A 26 8.57 -0.13 2.83
CA MET A 26 8.91 -0.64 1.50
C MET A 26 9.78 0.35 0.74
N ARG A 27 9.40 1.64 0.69
CA ARG A 27 10.22 2.67 0.03
C ARG A 27 11.63 2.76 0.61
N GLN A 28 11.75 2.72 1.94
CA GLN A 28 13.05 2.71 2.61
C GLN A 28 13.88 1.48 2.21
N LEU A 29 13.26 0.29 2.19
CA LEU A 29 13.93 -0.94 1.77
C LEU A 29 14.44 -0.83 0.32
N ASN A 30 13.61 -0.34 -0.60
CA ASN A 30 14.02 -0.20 -1.99
C ASN A 30 15.16 0.79 -2.18
N ASN A 31 15.16 1.91 -1.45
CA ASN A 31 16.27 2.87 -1.47
C ASN A 31 17.58 2.23 -0.99
N ASN A 32 17.52 1.44 0.08
CA ASN A 32 18.68 0.73 0.62
C ASN A 32 19.23 -0.31 -0.38
N VAL A 33 18.34 -1.09 -1.01
CA VAL A 33 18.72 -2.11 -2.00
C VAL A 33 19.31 -1.44 -3.24
N THR A 34 18.69 -0.39 -3.76
CA THR A 34 19.17 0.35 -4.94
C THR A 34 20.56 0.96 -4.71
N THR A 35 20.77 1.58 -3.54
CA THR A 35 22.06 2.18 -3.19
C THR A 35 23.17 1.14 -3.12
N GLN A 36 22.91 0.01 -2.47
CA GLN A 36 23.88 -1.09 -2.37
C GLN A 36 24.13 -1.77 -3.71
N GLY A 37 23.10 -1.93 -4.54
CA GLY A 37 23.23 -2.52 -5.87
C GLY A 37 24.09 -1.69 -6.81
N ALA A 38 23.94 -0.36 -6.80
CA ALA A 38 24.79 0.53 -7.59
C ALA A 38 26.27 0.44 -7.16
N ALA A 39 26.54 0.34 -5.85
CA ALA A 39 27.89 0.18 -5.33
C ALA A 39 28.51 -1.18 -5.72
N LEU A 40 27.73 -2.27 -5.63
CA LEU A 40 28.19 -3.61 -6.01
C LEU A 40 28.44 -3.75 -7.51
N ALA A 41 27.56 -3.20 -8.34
CA ALA A 41 27.72 -3.22 -9.80
C ALA A 41 28.96 -2.45 -10.25
N SER A 42 29.26 -1.30 -9.64
CA SER A 42 30.46 -0.52 -9.98
C SER A 42 31.76 -1.17 -9.49
N ALA A 43 31.73 -1.88 -8.36
CA ALA A 43 32.88 -2.57 -7.79
C ALA A 43 33.17 -3.93 -8.45
N ASN A 44 32.17 -4.59 -9.06
CA ASN A 44 32.31 -5.93 -9.61
C ASN A 44 31.97 -5.98 -11.11
N GLN A 45 33.00 -5.93 -11.96
CA GLN A 45 32.87 -6.02 -13.42
C GLN A 45 32.98 -7.46 -13.97
N SER A 46 32.90 -8.48 -13.12
CA SER A 46 32.93 -9.88 -13.56
C SER A 46 31.54 -10.40 -13.95
N ASP A 47 31.46 -11.61 -14.49
CA ASP A 47 30.18 -12.30 -14.76
C ASP A 47 29.28 -12.38 -13.53
N SER A 48 29.86 -12.51 -12.34
CA SER A 48 29.11 -12.49 -11.08
C SER A 48 28.46 -11.13 -10.82
N GLY A 49 29.13 -10.03 -11.18
CA GLY A 49 28.58 -8.68 -11.10
C GLY A 49 27.42 -8.47 -12.06
N ARG A 50 27.53 -9.01 -13.28
CA ARG A 50 26.43 -9.01 -14.26
C ARG A 50 25.19 -9.75 -13.76
N ILE A 51 25.38 -10.93 -13.18
CA ILE A 51 24.28 -11.70 -12.56
C ILE A 51 23.63 -10.92 -11.42
N PHE A 52 24.43 -10.27 -10.57
CA PHE A 52 23.89 -9.42 -9.50
C PHE A 52 23.07 -8.26 -10.06
N GLN A 53 23.56 -7.57 -11.10
CA GLN A 53 22.83 -6.49 -11.73
C GLN A 53 21.48 -6.94 -12.32
N ASP A 54 21.45 -8.11 -12.95
CA ASP A 54 20.19 -8.71 -13.44
C ASP A 54 19.20 -8.96 -12.29
N LYS A 55 19.68 -9.44 -11.14
CA LYS A 55 18.84 -9.62 -9.94
C LYS A 55 18.36 -8.29 -9.34
N PHE A 56 19.16 -7.24 -9.37
CA PHE A 56 18.73 -5.90 -8.95
C PHE A 56 17.64 -5.34 -9.88
N ASN A 57 17.76 -5.57 -11.19
CA ASN A 57 16.72 -5.15 -12.14
C ASN A 57 15.38 -5.85 -11.89
N ILE A 58 15.43 -7.18 -11.64
CA ILE A 58 14.23 -7.96 -11.27
C ILE A 58 13.62 -7.42 -9.96
N TRP A 59 14.46 -7.22 -8.93
CA TRP A 59 14.01 -6.63 -7.66
C TRP A 59 13.28 -5.30 -7.86
N ALA A 60 13.85 -4.38 -8.65
CA ALA A 60 13.28 -3.07 -8.88
C ALA A 60 11.90 -3.14 -9.58
N GLN A 61 11.76 -4.05 -10.54
CA GLN A 61 10.49 -4.29 -11.24
C GLN A 61 9.44 -4.86 -10.30
N ASP A 62 9.77 -5.95 -9.60
CA ASP A 62 8.86 -6.61 -8.66
C ASP A 62 8.43 -5.64 -7.54
N PHE A 63 9.38 -4.85 -7.03
CA PHE A 63 9.10 -3.83 -6.01
C PHE A 63 8.11 -2.78 -6.52
N SER A 64 8.31 -2.25 -7.72
CA SER A 64 7.42 -1.26 -8.33
C SER A 64 6.00 -1.83 -8.49
N GLN A 65 5.89 -3.08 -8.95
CA GLN A 65 4.60 -3.74 -9.11
C GLN A 65 3.88 -3.96 -7.78
N ILE A 66 4.57 -4.50 -6.77
CA ILE A 66 3.95 -4.78 -5.46
C ILE A 66 3.54 -3.48 -4.76
N SER A 67 4.40 -2.46 -4.77
CA SER A 67 4.08 -1.17 -4.17
C SER A 67 2.90 -0.48 -4.87
N GLY A 68 2.84 -0.53 -6.21
CA GLY A 68 1.69 -0.03 -6.98
C GLY A 68 0.39 -0.77 -6.66
N ASN A 69 0.43 -2.10 -6.61
CA ASN A 69 -0.74 -2.92 -6.25
C ASN A 69 -1.24 -2.59 -4.83
N LEU A 70 -0.32 -2.47 -3.87
CA LEU A 70 -0.66 -2.17 -2.49
C LEU A 70 -1.23 -0.75 -2.33
N GLN A 71 -0.68 0.23 -3.06
CA GLN A 71 -1.24 1.57 -3.12
C GLN A 71 -2.66 1.58 -3.69
N ASN A 72 -2.90 0.87 -4.80
CA ASN A 72 -4.23 0.76 -5.41
C ASN A 72 -5.26 0.14 -4.45
N LEU A 73 -4.87 -0.92 -3.73
CA LEU A 73 -5.73 -1.54 -2.71
C LEU A 73 -6.04 -0.54 -1.58
N ASN A 74 -5.05 0.23 -1.14
CA ASN A 74 -5.25 1.23 -0.10
C ASN A 74 -6.19 2.36 -0.54
N GLU A 75 -6.09 2.82 -1.78
CA GLU A 75 -6.99 3.82 -2.37
C GLU A 75 -8.43 3.31 -2.43
N LYS A 76 -8.62 2.04 -2.81
CA LYS A 76 -9.94 1.38 -2.77
C LYS A 76 -10.49 1.28 -1.35
N ALA A 77 -9.66 0.94 -0.36
CA ALA A 77 -10.07 0.90 1.04
C ALA A 77 -10.51 2.29 1.56
N LYS A 78 -9.77 3.35 1.19
CA LYS A 78 -10.15 4.75 1.50
C LYS A 78 -11.49 5.13 0.86
N ALA A 79 -11.71 4.74 -0.41
CA ALA A 79 -12.96 5.00 -1.10
C ALA A 79 -14.15 4.31 -0.41
N LEU A 80 -13.99 3.04 -0.01
CA LEU A 80 -15.01 2.30 0.73
C LEU A 80 -15.32 2.93 2.09
N LEU A 81 -14.30 3.37 2.82
CA LEU A 81 -14.50 4.08 4.09
C LEU A 81 -15.30 5.38 3.89
N ASN A 82 -14.97 6.18 2.86
CA ASN A 82 -15.69 7.41 2.56
C ASN A 82 -17.16 7.15 2.21
N ILE A 83 -17.44 6.10 1.44
CA ILE A 83 -18.81 5.69 1.11
C ILE A 83 -19.57 5.31 2.40
N GLN A 84 -18.96 4.52 3.28
CA GLN A 84 -19.59 4.10 4.53
C GLN A 84 -19.90 5.30 5.45
N LEU A 85 -18.96 6.25 5.55
CA LEU A 85 -19.14 7.47 6.35
C LEU A 85 -20.25 8.36 5.77
N ALA A 86 -20.30 8.53 4.45
CA ALA A 86 -21.36 9.28 3.77
C ALA A 86 -22.74 8.64 3.97
N SER A 87 -22.85 7.32 3.80
CA SER A 87 -24.12 6.61 4.02
C SER A 87 -24.62 6.71 5.47
N THR A 88 -23.71 6.77 6.43
CA THR A 88 -24.06 6.96 7.85
C THR A 88 -24.52 8.39 8.11
N GLY A 89 -23.89 9.39 7.47
CA GLY A 89 -24.28 10.79 7.54
C GLY A 89 -25.67 11.07 6.95
N ASP A 90 -25.96 10.51 5.78
CA ASP A 90 -27.27 10.65 5.12
C ASP A 90 -28.40 10.02 5.95
N ALA A 91 -28.15 8.85 6.57
CA ALA A 91 -29.12 8.21 7.45
C ALA A 91 -29.49 9.08 8.66
N MET A 92 -28.54 9.80 9.25
CA MET A 92 -28.80 10.75 10.35
C MET A 92 -29.51 12.02 9.87
N GLY A 93 -29.20 12.51 8.67
CA GLY A 93 -29.82 13.71 8.09
C GLY A 93 -31.30 13.52 7.73
N ILE A 94 -31.72 12.31 7.36
CA ILE A 94 -33.14 11.99 7.13
C ILE A 94 -33.87 11.84 8.47
N ALA A 95 -33.29 11.19 9.47
CA ALA A 95 -33.90 11.06 10.80
C ALA A 95 -34.17 12.43 11.45
N SER A 96 -33.25 13.40 11.30
CA SER A 96 -33.40 14.76 11.85
C SER A 96 -34.46 15.63 11.15
N LYS A 97 -34.97 15.23 9.98
CA LYS A 97 -35.98 16.01 9.21
C LYS A 97 -37.40 15.48 9.38
N VAL A 98 -37.59 14.43 10.16
CA VAL A 98 -38.89 13.77 10.37
C VAL A 98 -39.45 14.06 11.78
N ASP A 99 -38.77 14.90 12.57
CA ASP A 99 -39.25 15.47 13.83
C ASP A 99 -39.77 16.91 13.65
#